data_AF-A0A1J7HKI8-F1
#
_entry.id   AF-A0A1J7HKI8-F1
#
_cell.length_a   1.000
_cell.length_b   1.000
_cell.length_c   1.000
_cell.angle_alpha   90.00
_cell.angle_beta   90.00
_cell.angle_gamma   90.00
#
_symmetry.space_group_name_H-M   'P 1'
#
loop_
_entity.id
_entity.type
_entity.pdbx_description
1 polymer ?
#
loop_
_entity_poly.entity_id
_entity_poly.type
_entity_poly.pdbx_seq_one_letter_code
_entity_poly.pdbx_strand_id
1 'polypeptide(L)'
;MASLGARTNVTSSPNHVEIPIHANANNVVEPQPIQGVEESNIDYSQRAQWLRAAVLGANDGLISVASLMMGVGAVKEDITTMLIAGFAGLFAGACSMAIGEFVSVYTQYDIEMARIKRERKGNNNNNINEVNEEAQREKLPNPFQAALASALAFSVGALVPLLAALFIRNHKIRLAIVAVAVSLALLAFGIVGAVLGNTPVRRSCLRVVIGGWMAMAITFGLTKLIGSAGI
;
A
#
# COMPACT_ATOMS: atom_id res chain seq x y z
N MET A 1 -55.98 63.88 32.47
CA MET A 1 -56.50 63.13 31.30
C MET A 1 -55.47 62.04 30.99
N ALA A 2 -55.51 60.88 31.64
CA ALA A 2 -56.36 59.71 31.39
C ALA A 2 -55.88 58.82 30.21
N SER A 3 -55.83 57.50 30.48
CA SER A 3 -55.71 56.32 29.58
C SER A 3 -54.28 55.74 29.41
N LEU A 4 -53.88 54.62 30.03
CA LEU A 4 -54.26 53.18 29.99
C LEU A 4 -53.49 52.34 28.94
N GLY A 5 -52.82 51.27 29.44
CA GLY A 5 -52.49 50.01 28.76
C GLY A 5 -51.16 49.96 27.99
N ALA A 6 -50.37 48.88 27.99
CA ALA A 6 -50.42 47.61 28.69
C ALA A 6 -49.03 46.92 28.66
N ARG A 7 -48.83 45.99 29.61
CA ARG A 7 -47.79 44.94 29.73
C ARG A 7 -47.61 44.15 28.42
N THR A 8 -46.43 43.62 28.07
CA THR A 8 -45.85 42.31 28.51
C THR A 8 -44.34 42.21 28.18
N ASN A 9 -43.42 41.90 29.12
CA ASN A 9 -42.88 40.56 29.51
C ASN A 9 -41.90 39.98 28.45
N VAL A 10 -40.71 39.41 28.70
CA VAL A 10 -39.97 38.80 29.83
C VAL A 10 -38.48 38.76 29.38
N THR A 11 -37.44 38.97 30.20
CA THR A 11 -36.53 37.98 30.88
C THR A 11 -35.16 38.69 30.90
N SER A 12 -34.26 38.70 31.89
CA SER A 12 -34.11 38.04 33.18
C SER A 12 -32.86 38.67 33.84
N SER A 13 -33.00 39.15 35.08
CA SER A 13 -31.92 39.41 36.07
C SER A 13 -31.25 38.07 36.49
N PRO A 14 -30.19 37.96 37.34
CA PRO A 14 -29.60 38.96 38.24
C PRO A 14 -28.07 38.90 38.56
N ASN A 15 -27.59 40.00 39.14
CA ASN A 15 -26.68 40.15 40.29
C ASN A 15 -25.37 39.36 40.41
N HIS A 16 -24.30 40.16 40.27
CA HIS A 16 -23.02 40.16 40.98
C HIS A 16 -22.92 39.37 42.30
N VAL A 17 -21.89 38.52 42.36
CA VAL A 17 -21.24 38.07 43.60
C VAL A 17 -19.77 38.49 43.49
N GLU A 18 -19.35 39.47 44.28
CA GLU A 18 -17.94 39.80 44.48
C GLU A 18 -17.31 38.79 45.43
N ILE A 19 -16.21 38.16 45.02
CA ILE A 19 -15.39 37.27 45.86
C ILE A 19 -14.04 37.97 46.07
N PRO A 20 -13.57 38.15 47.33
CA PRO A 20 -12.31 38.82 47.60
C PRO A 20 -11.12 37.96 47.15
N ILE A 21 -10.24 38.54 46.33
CA ILE A 21 -8.97 37.93 45.93
C ILE A 21 -7.96 38.13 47.07
N HIS A 22 -7.81 37.11 47.92
CA HIS A 22 -6.55 36.91 48.63
C HIS A 22 -5.58 36.21 47.70
N ALA A 23 -4.67 36.98 47.09
CA ALA A 23 -3.55 36.45 46.34
C ALA A 23 -2.53 35.82 47.30
N ASN A 24 -2.61 34.49 47.50
CA ASN A 24 -1.50 33.71 48.02
C ASN A 24 -0.71 33.15 46.84
N ALA A 25 0.22 33.94 46.33
CA ALA A 25 1.17 33.51 45.32
C ALA A 25 2.22 32.63 46.00
N ASN A 26 1.98 31.31 46.13
CA ASN A 26 3.03 30.30 46.38
C ASN A 26 2.58 28.81 46.41
N ASN A 27 1.46 28.39 45.80
CA ASN A 27 1.13 26.94 45.73
C ASN A 27 0.32 26.57 44.47
N VAL A 28 0.92 26.71 43.29
CA VAL A 28 0.44 26.02 42.08
C VAL A 28 1.06 24.63 42.08
N VAL A 29 0.28 23.63 42.50
CA VAL A 29 0.54 22.25 42.11
C VAL A 29 0.20 22.17 40.63
N GLU A 30 1.21 22.28 39.76
CA GLU A 30 1.03 22.01 38.34
C GLU A 30 0.57 20.55 38.15
N PRO A 31 -0.50 20.29 37.39
CA PRO A 31 -0.83 18.94 36.99
C PRO A 31 0.26 18.42 36.05
N GLN A 32 0.93 17.35 36.48
CA GLN A 32 1.88 16.56 35.70
C GLN A 32 1.32 16.30 34.29
N PRO A 33 1.98 16.76 33.21
CA PRO A 33 1.89 16.03 31.97
C PRO A 33 2.56 14.68 32.27
N ILE A 34 1.81 13.59 32.10
CA ILE A 34 2.42 12.28 31.91
C ILE A 34 3.32 12.47 30.70
N GLN A 35 4.61 12.72 30.94
CA GLN A 35 5.63 12.70 29.92
C GLN A 35 5.53 11.29 29.35
N GLY A 36 4.92 11.23 28.18
CA GLY A 36 4.78 10.01 27.42
C GLY A 36 6.13 9.35 27.41
N VAL A 37 6.11 8.07 27.78
CA VAL A 37 7.17 7.12 27.45
C VAL A 37 7.77 7.57 26.12
N GLU A 38 9.06 7.88 26.15
CA GLU A 38 9.88 8.12 24.98
C GLU A 38 9.74 6.87 24.11
N GLU A 39 8.68 6.85 23.29
CA GLU A 39 8.32 5.74 22.44
C GLU A 39 9.46 5.68 21.46
N SER A 40 10.32 4.67 21.63
CA SER A 40 11.31 4.28 20.65
C SER A 40 10.65 4.37 19.28
N ASN A 41 10.98 5.40 18.51
CA ASN A 41 10.40 5.69 17.21
C ASN A 41 11.03 4.69 16.24
N ILE A 42 10.68 3.42 16.43
CA ILE A 42 11.08 2.33 15.57
C ILE A 42 10.59 2.74 14.19
N ASP A 43 11.48 2.64 13.22
CA ASP A 43 11.31 2.96 11.81
C ASP A 43 10.10 2.25 11.16
N TYR A 44 8.88 2.71 11.48
CA TYR A 44 7.63 2.14 10.98
C TYR A 44 7.37 2.53 9.51
N SER A 45 7.95 3.65 9.08
CA SER A 45 7.66 4.22 7.75
C SER A 45 8.51 3.63 6.65
N GLN A 46 9.82 3.40 6.85
CA GLN A 46 10.58 2.61 5.88
C GLN A 46 10.07 1.17 5.86
N ARG A 47 9.68 0.62 7.03
CA ARG A 47 9.05 -0.71 7.12
C ARG A 47 7.78 -0.84 6.30
N ALA A 48 6.87 0.12 6.43
CA ALA A 48 5.64 0.13 5.65
C ALA A 48 5.92 0.21 4.14
N GLN A 49 6.95 0.95 3.74
CA GLN A 49 7.26 1.16 2.32
C GLN A 49 7.81 -0.09 1.63
N TRP A 50 8.82 -0.75 2.21
CA TRP A 50 9.33 -1.98 1.61
C TRP A 50 8.33 -3.13 1.72
N LEU A 51 7.49 -3.14 2.76
CA LEU A 51 6.42 -4.12 2.92
C LEU A 51 5.34 -3.95 1.83
N ARG A 52 4.92 -2.72 1.54
CA ARG A 52 4.01 -2.42 0.43
C ARG A 52 4.61 -2.88 -0.89
N ALA A 53 5.88 -2.54 -1.13
CA ALA A 53 6.59 -2.92 -2.35
C ALA A 53 6.66 -4.46 -2.50
N ALA A 54 6.92 -5.19 -1.42
CA ALA A 54 6.94 -6.65 -1.39
C ALA A 54 5.56 -7.25 -1.69
N VAL A 55 4.49 -6.80 -1.02
CA VAL A 55 3.13 -7.32 -1.26
C VAL A 55 2.68 -7.06 -2.69
N LEU A 56 2.97 -5.87 -3.23
CA LEU A 56 2.66 -5.54 -4.62
C LEU A 56 3.44 -6.43 -5.58
N GLY A 57 4.75 -6.61 -5.33
CA GLY A 57 5.62 -7.47 -6.11
C GLY A 57 5.14 -8.91 -6.14
N ALA A 58 4.85 -9.53 -4.99
CA ALA A 58 4.37 -10.91 -4.92
C ALA A 58 3.06 -11.13 -5.68
N ASN A 59 2.09 -10.23 -5.51
CA ASN A 59 0.82 -10.35 -6.21
C ASN A 59 0.99 -10.16 -7.72
N ASP A 60 1.80 -9.19 -8.13
CA ASP A 60 2.06 -8.94 -9.54
C ASP A 60 2.83 -10.10 -10.19
N GLY A 61 3.83 -10.66 -9.51
CA GLY A 61 4.57 -11.83 -9.99
C GLY A 61 3.70 -13.07 -10.16
N LEU A 62 2.81 -13.33 -9.20
CA LEU A 62 1.84 -14.42 -9.29
C LEU A 62 0.90 -14.24 -10.47
N ILE A 63 0.24 -13.08 -10.58
CA ILE A 63 -0.79 -12.84 -11.60
C ILE A 63 -0.18 -12.73 -12.99
N SER A 64 0.90 -11.96 -13.15
CA SER A 64 1.51 -11.68 -14.46
C SER A 64 2.09 -12.95 -15.09
N VAL A 65 2.90 -13.70 -14.35
CA VAL A 65 3.52 -14.93 -14.86
C VAL A 65 2.47 -16.01 -15.09
N ALA A 66 1.50 -16.16 -14.20
CA ALA A 66 0.42 -17.12 -14.42
C ALA A 66 -0.46 -16.74 -15.61
N SER A 67 -0.79 -15.47 -15.80
CA SER A 67 -1.58 -15.00 -16.96
C SER A 67 -0.82 -15.21 -18.26
N LEU A 68 0.48 -14.93 -18.28
CA LEU A 68 1.35 -15.19 -19.43
C LEU A 68 1.39 -16.69 -19.76
N MET A 69 1.63 -17.54 -18.76
CA MET A 69 1.67 -18.99 -18.94
C MET A 69 0.33 -19.54 -19.42
N MET A 70 -0.79 -19.08 -18.86
CA MET A 70 -2.13 -19.46 -19.30
C MET A 70 -2.43 -18.97 -20.72
N GLY A 71 -2.01 -17.75 -21.07
CA GLY A 71 -2.15 -17.21 -22.43
C GLY A 71 -1.37 -18.02 -23.47
N VAL A 72 -0.09 -18.30 -23.21
CA VAL A 72 0.73 -19.15 -24.09
C VAL A 72 0.15 -20.57 -24.18
N GLY A 73 -0.28 -21.12 -23.04
CA GLY A 73 -0.97 -22.40 -22.96
C GLY A 73 -2.31 -22.43 -23.71
N ALA A 74 -2.95 -21.29 -23.96
CA ALA A 74 -4.19 -21.24 -24.73
C ALA A 74 -3.99 -21.55 -26.22
N VAL A 75 -2.76 -21.39 -26.73
CA VAL A 75 -2.41 -21.54 -28.15
C VAL A 75 -1.47 -22.71 -28.39
N LYS A 76 -0.56 -22.99 -27.44
CA LYS A 76 0.42 -24.07 -27.55
C LYS A 76 0.21 -25.09 -26.44
N GLU A 77 0.08 -26.36 -26.83
CA GLU A 77 -0.09 -27.46 -25.87
C GLU A 77 1.23 -27.93 -25.24
N ASP A 78 2.37 -27.49 -25.79
CA ASP A 78 3.69 -27.88 -25.32
C ASP A 78 4.03 -27.25 -23.95
N ILE A 79 4.50 -28.10 -23.04
CA ILE A 79 4.92 -27.69 -21.69
C ILE A 79 6.17 -26.82 -21.72
N THR A 80 7.10 -27.11 -22.63
CA THR A 80 8.40 -26.43 -22.70
C THR A 80 8.20 -24.98 -23.10
N THR A 81 7.36 -24.73 -24.11
CA THR A 81 6.98 -23.40 -24.57
C THR A 81 6.32 -22.58 -23.45
N MET A 82 5.40 -23.19 -22.70
CA MET A 82 4.71 -22.56 -21.57
C MET A 82 5.70 -22.20 -20.45
N LEU A 83 6.62 -23.10 -20.10
CA LEU A 83 7.61 -22.89 -19.04
C LEU A 83 8.66 -21.86 -19.44
N ILE A 84 9.20 -21.91 -20.66
CA ILE A 84 10.16 -20.92 -21.17
C ILE A 84 9.54 -19.52 -21.13
N ALA A 85 8.29 -19.38 -21.55
CA ALA A 85 7.57 -18.11 -21.46
C ALA A 85 7.40 -17.66 -20.00
N GLY A 86 7.04 -18.57 -19.10
CA GLY A 86 6.94 -18.28 -17.67
C GLY A 86 8.26 -17.82 -17.05
N PHE A 87 9.37 -18.50 -17.36
CA PHE A 87 10.70 -18.11 -16.88
C PHE A 87 11.14 -16.77 -17.46
N ALA A 88 10.95 -16.54 -18.76
CA ALA A 88 11.24 -15.25 -19.39
C ALA A 88 10.42 -14.13 -18.74
N GLY A 89 9.12 -14.37 -18.51
CA GLY A 89 8.23 -13.46 -17.80
C GLY A 89 8.64 -13.19 -16.36
N LEU A 90 9.15 -14.20 -15.64
CA LEU A 90 9.68 -14.04 -14.29
C LEU A 90 10.86 -13.07 -14.25
N PHE A 91 11.88 -13.28 -15.10
CA PHE A 91 13.06 -12.42 -15.12
C PHE A 91 12.74 -11.02 -15.63
N ALA A 92 12.01 -10.92 -16.75
CA ALA A 92 11.62 -9.64 -17.31
C ALA A 92 10.75 -8.83 -16.32
N GLY A 93 9.78 -9.50 -15.69
CA GLY A 93 8.89 -8.90 -14.70
C GLY A 93 9.61 -8.48 -13.43
N ALA A 94 10.48 -9.32 -12.87
CA ALA A 94 11.24 -8.98 -11.66
C ALA A 94 12.17 -7.77 -11.88
N CYS A 95 12.87 -7.73 -13.01
CA CYS A 95 13.71 -6.58 -13.37
C CYS A 95 12.88 -5.31 -13.60
N SER A 96 11.78 -5.41 -14.33
CA SER A 96 10.86 -4.29 -14.57
C SER A 96 10.30 -3.74 -13.26
N MET A 97 9.91 -4.63 -12.34
CA MET A 97 9.37 -4.28 -11.03
C MET A 97 10.41 -3.61 -10.13
N ALA A 98 11.65 -4.14 -10.11
CA ALA A 98 12.76 -3.51 -9.39
C ALA A 98 12.99 -2.07 -9.86
N ILE A 99 13.07 -1.88 -11.18
CA ILE A 99 13.33 -0.58 -11.79
C ILE A 99 12.16 0.38 -11.53
N GLY A 100 10.92 -0.10 -11.72
CA GLY A 100 9.71 0.70 -11.51
C GLY A 100 9.59 1.18 -10.06
N GLU A 101 9.86 0.31 -9.09
CA GLU A 101 9.85 0.65 -7.68
C GLU A 101 10.99 1.61 -7.32
N PHE A 102 12.23 1.35 -7.80
CA PHE A 102 13.36 2.24 -7.58
C PHE A 102 13.09 3.67 -8.08
N VAL A 103 12.62 3.81 -9.32
CA VAL A 103 12.30 5.10 -9.93
C VAL A 103 11.14 5.77 -9.21
N SER A 104 10.11 5.02 -8.83
CA SER A 104 8.96 5.57 -8.10
C SER A 104 9.37 6.14 -6.74
N VAL A 105 10.18 5.40 -5.98
CA VAL A 105 10.66 5.83 -4.67
C VAL A 105 11.62 7.03 -4.79
N TYR A 106 12.52 7.01 -5.78
CA TYR A 106 13.42 8.13 -6.03
C TYR A 106 12.66 9.40 -6.42
N THR A 107 11.61 9.26 -7.22
CA THR A 107 10.74 10.41 -7.58
C THR A 107 10.02 10.97 -6.35
N GLN A 108 9.56 10.13 -5.44
CA GLN A 108 8.94 10.58 -4.17
C GLN A 108 9.94 11.37 -3.32
N TYR A 109 11.17 10.89 -3.24
CA TYR A 109 12.27 11.59 -2.58
C TYR A 109 12.51 12.97 -3.20
N ASP A 110 12.60 13.06 -4.53
CA ASP A 110 12.84 14.33 -5.23
C ASP A 110 11.71 15.35 -5.03
N ILE A 111 10.45 14.90 -5.03
CA ILE A 111 9.28 15.75 -4.76
C ILE A 111 9.32 16.30 -3.33
N GLU A 112 9.67 15.46 -2.35
CA GLU A 112 9.78 15.88 -0.96
C GLU A 112 10.91 16.89 -0.76
N MET A 113 12.07 16.67 -1.39
CA MET A 113 13.18 17.62 -1.38
C MET A 113 12.82 18.96 -2.02
N ALA A 114 12.09 18.93 -3.14
CA ALA A 114 11.61 20.14 -3.80
C ALA A 114 10.60 20.89 -2.93
N ARG A 115 9.74 20.18 -2.19
CA ARG A 115 8.77 20.76 -1.26
C ARG A 115 9.48 21.48 -0.11
N ILE A 116 10.44 20.83 0.54
CA ILE A 116 11.25 21.41 1.62
C ILE A 116 11.98 22.66 1.13
N LYS A 117 12.61 22.61 -0.05
CA LYS A 117 13.34 23.76 -0.62
C LYS A 117 12.42 24.96 -0.91
N ARG A 118 11.15 24.73 -1.27
CA ARG A 118 10.15 25.79 -1.49
C ARG A 118 9.65 26.37 -0.18
N GLU A 119 9.35 25.53 0.81
CA GLU A 119 8.92 25.96 2.14
C GLU A 119 10.02 26.80 2.84
N ARG A 120 11.29 26.39 2.74
CA ARG A 120 12.45 27.15 3.23
C ARG A 120 12.58 28.55 2.62
N LYS A 121 12.24 28.72 1.34
CA LYS A 121 12.31 30.04 0.67
C LYS A 121 11.15 30.97 1.05
N GLY A 122 10.03 30.42 1.51
CA GLY A 122 8.84 31.20 1.88
C GLY A 122 8.81 31.66 3.34
N ASN A 123 9.57 31.02 4.24
CA ASN A 123 9.50 31.26 5.68
C ASN A 123 10.78 31.96 6.19
N ASN A 124 10.70 33.27 6.47
CA ASN A 124 11.86 34.11 6.83
C ASN A 124 12.11 34.21 8.36
N ASN A 125 11.76 33.17 9.13
CA ASN A 125 11.87 33.15 10.60
C ASN A 125 12.57 31.85 11.06
N ASN A 126 13.88 31.95 11.34
CA ASN A 126 14.82 30.82 11.25
C ASN A 126 15.06 30.01 12.54
N ASN A 127 14.39 30.26 13.67
CA ASN A 127 14.78 29.63 14.94
C ASN A 127 13.92 28.45 15.43
N ILE A 128 12.82 28.10 14.76
CA ILE A 128 11.90 27.04 15.24
C ILE A 128 11.82 25.83 14.29
N ASN A 129 12.36 25.95 13.06
CA ASN A 129 12.14 24.98 11.99
C ASN A 129 13.24 23.92 11.86
N GLU A 130 14.45 24.15 12.36
CA GLU A 130 15.59 23.23 12.16
C GLU A 130 15.38 21.89 12.90
N VAL A 131 14.73 21.90 14.07
CA VAL A 131 14.49 20.69 14.90
C VAL A 131 13.46 19.73 14.26
N ASN A 132 12.52 20.25 13.45
CA ASN A 132 11.55 19.41 12.72
C ASN A 132 12.09 18.91 11.37
N GLU A 133 13.08 19.58 10.78
CA GLU A 133 13.64 19.21 9.49
C GLU A 133 14.56 17.98 9.55
N GLU A 134 15.29 17.79 10.65
CA GLU A 134 16.11 16.59 10.86
C GLU A 134 15.22 15.36 11.07
N ALA A 135 14.14 15.49 11.85
CA ALA A 135 13.15 14.44 12.07
C ALA A 135 12.41 14.03 10.78
N GLN A 136 12.23 14.95 9.83
CA GLN A 136 11.60 14.65 8.53
C GLN A 136 12.58 14.07 7.50
N ARG A 137 13.87 14.43 7.56
CA ARG A 137 14.91 13.83 6.71
C ARG A 137 15.31 12.42 7.13
N GLU A 138 15.16 12.07 8.41
CA GLU A 138 15.45 10.71 8.89
C GLU A 138 14.43 9.68 8.35
N LYS A 139 13.23 10.14 7.96
CA LYS A 139 12.12 9.32 7.47
C LYS A 139 12.18 9.00 5.97
N LEU A 140 13.30 9.28 5.30
CA LEU A 140 13.34 9.26 3.85
C LEU A 140 13.16 7.83 3.28
N PRO A 141 12.40 7.69 2.18
CA PRO A 141 12.19 6.45 1.48
C PRO A 141 13.52 5.77 1.08
N ASN A 142 13.72 4.48 1.40
CA ASN A 142 14.90 3.73 0.94
C ASN A 142 14.62 3.05 -0.43
N PRO A 143 15.13 3.58 -1.56
CA PRO A 143 14.75 3.11 -2.90
C PRO A 143 15.27 1.71 -3.21
N PHE A 144 16.51 1.41 -2.81
CA PHE A 144 17.14 0.14 -3.10
C PHE A 144 16.48 -1.00 -2.32
N GLN A 145 16.16 -0.76 -1.04
CA GLN A 145 15.48 -1.75 -0.21
C GLN A 145 14.08 -2.07 -0.73
N ALA A 146 13.29 -1.06 -1.12
CA ALA A 146 11.96 -1.26 -1.68
C ALA A 146 12.01 -2.02 -3.03
N ALA A 147 12.94 -1.66 -3.92
CA ALA A 147 13.13 -2.30 -5.20
C ALA A 147 13.56 -3.77 -5.09
N LEU A 148 14.49 -4.08 -4.17
CA LEU A 148 14.93 -5.46 -3.95
C LEU A 148 13.82 -6.28 -3.31
N ALA A 149 13.10 -5.72 -2.33
CA ALA A 149 11.98 -6.39 -1.68
C ALA A 149 10.86 -6.71 -2.68
N SER A 150 10.51 -5.78 -3.58
CA SER A 150 9.50 -6.02 -4.61
C SER A 150 9.94 -7.07 -5.63
N ALA A 151 11.19 -7.04 -6.09
CA ALA A 151 11.70 -8.00 -7.07
C ALA A 151 11.78 -9.43 -6.52
N LEU A 152 12.28 -9.60 -5.29
CA LEU A 152 12.33 -10.91 -4.64
C LEU A 152 10.92 -11.44 -4.38
N ALA A 153 10.03 -10.59 -3.88
CA ALA A 153 8.64 -10.97 -3.66
C ALA A 153 7.95 -11.35 -4.99
N PHE A 154 8.20 -10.60 -6.07
CA PHE A 154 7.75 -10.92 -7.42
C PHE A 154 8.21 -12.30 -7.85
N SER A 155 9.50 -12.62 -7.73
CA SER A 155 10.02 -13.94 -8.07
C SER A 155 9.37 -15.05 -7.25
N VAL A 156 9.13 -14.84 -5.95
CA VAL A 156 8.42 -15.80 -5.08
C VAL A 156 6.98 -16.02 -5.55
N GLY A 157 6.25 -14.96 -5.90
CA GLY A 157 4.90 -15.05 -6.46
C GLY A 157 4.88 -15.80 -7.80
N ALA A 158 5.83 -15.49 -8.69
CA ALA A 158 5.97 -16.09 -10.00
C ALA A 158 6.36 -17.58 -9.98
N LEU A 159 7.00 -18.04 -8.88
CA LEU A 159 7.38 -19.44 -8.72
C LEU A 159 6.17 -20.36 -8.61
N VAL A 160 5.06 -19.91 -8.02
CA VAL A 160 3.86 -20.72 -7.82
C VAL A 160 3.31 -21.31 -9.13
N PRO A 161 2.99 -20.52 -10.18
CA PRO A 161 2.49 -21.07 -11.44
C PRO A 161 3.54 -21.91 -12.18
N LEU A 162 4.83 -21.56 -12.08
CA LEU A 162 5.94 -22.33 -12.67
C LEU A 162 6.03 -23.73 -12.06
N LEU A 163 6.02 -23.82 -10.73
CA LEU A 163 6.06 -25.09 -10.01
C LEU A 163 4.80 -25.92 -10.26
N ALA A 164 3.63 -25.28 -10.30
CA ALA A 164 2.37 -25.95 -10.61
C ALA A 164 2.36 -26.57 -12.02
N ALA A 165 3.02 -25.95 -13.00
CA ALA A 165 3.06 -26.44 -14.36
C ALA A 165 4.04 -27.62 -14.58
N LEU A 166 5.11 -27.72 -13.78
CA LEU A 166 6.21 -28.69 -14.00
C LEU A 166 5.78 -30.17 -13.91
N PHE A 167 4.82 -30.50 -13.05
CA PHE A 167 4.54 -31.90 -12.71
C PHE A 167 3.49 -32.58 -13.62
N ILE A 168 2.94 -31.90 -14.63
CA ILE A 168 1.77 -32.40 -15.37
C ILE A 168 1.97 -32.46 -16.89
N ARG A 169 1.93 -33.69 -17.42
CA ARG A 169 2.02 -33.96 -18.87
C ARG A 169 0.76 -33.61 -19.65
N ASN A 170 -0.41 -33.89 -19.09
CA ASN A 170 -1.68 -33.69 -19.81
C ASN A 170 -2.04 -32.19 -19.87
N HIS A 171 -2.19 -31.65 -21.07
CA HIS A 171 -2.41 -30.23 -21.33
C HIS A 171 -3.60 -29.64 -20.56
N LYS A 172 -4.78 -30.27 -20.64
CA LYS A 172 -6.00 -29.77 -20.00
C LYS A 172 -5.89 -29.77 -18.46
N ILE A 173 -5.31 -30.85 -17.93
CA ILE A 173 -5.10 -31.01 -16.48
C ILE A 173 -4.07 -30.00 -15.98
N ARG A 174 -3.02 -29.72 -16.75
CA ARG A 174 -2.00 -28.73 -16.41
C ARG A 174 -2.59 -27.33 -16.26
N LEU A 175 -3.38 -26.87 -17.23
CA LEU A 175 -4.04 -25.56 -17.16
C LEU A 175 -4.98 -25.48 -15.95
N ALA A 176 -5.76 -26.53 -15.68
CA ALA A 176 -6.64 -26.59 -14.52
C ALA A 176 -5.86 -26.51 -13.20
N ILE A 177 -4.77 -27.26 -13.06
CA ILE A 177 -3.95 -27.26 -11.84
C ILE A 177 -3.25 -25.91 -11.64
N VAL A 178 -2.71 -25.30 -12.69
CA VAL A 178 -2.12 -23.95 -12.60
C VAL A 178 -3.17 -22.95 -12.15
N ALA A 179 -4.37 -22.97 -12.74
CA ALA A 179 -5.45 -22.07 -12.34
C ALA A 179 -5.89 -22.27 -10.88
N VAL A 180 -6.00 -23.53 -10.42
CA VAL A 180 -6.35 -23.85 -9.03
C VAL A 180 -5.23 -23.41 -8.07
N ALA A 181 -3.97 -23.75 -8.37
CA ALA A 181 -2.82 -23.39 -7.55
C ALA A 181 -2.70 -21.87 -7.40
N VAL A 182 -2.87 -21.11 -8.49
CA VAL A 182 -2.83 -19.65 -8.45
C VAL A 182 -4.04 -19.09 -7.70
N SER A 183 -5.23 -19.67 -7.86
CA SER A 183 -6.41 -19.23 -7.09
C SER A 183 -6.21 -19.39 -5.58
N LEU A 184 -5.61 -20.51 -5.14
CA LEU A 184 -5.24 -20.73 -3.74
C LEU A 184 -4.16 -19.75 -3.27
N ALA A 185 -3.16 -19.48 -4.10
CA ALA A 185 -2.12 -18.51 -3.77
C ALA A 185 -2.64 -17.07 -3.71
N LEU A 186 -3.58 -16.69 -4.60
CA LEU A 186 -4.27 -15.39 -4.56
C LEU A 186 -5.08 -15.23 -3.28
N LEU A 187 -5.75 -16.29 -2.83
CA LEU A 187 -6.45 -16.28 -1.55
C LEU A 187 -5.46 -16.09 -0.39
N ALA A 188 -4.35 -16.84 -0.40
CA ALA A 188 -3.30 -16.72 0.62
C ALA A 188 -2.71 -15.31 0.65
N PHE A 189 -2.36 -14.73 -0.51
CA PHE A 189 -1.86 -13.35 -0.61
C PHE A 189 -2.90 -12.31 -0.22
N GLY A 190 -4.18 -12.54 -0.53
CA GLY A 190 -5.28 -11.70 -0.07
C GLY A 190 -5.41 -11.68 1.46
N ILE A 191 -5.23 -12.82 2.12
CA ILE A 191 -5.22 -12.95 3.58
C ILE A 191 -3.98 -12.27 4.17
N VAL A 192 -2.79 -12.60 3.66
CA VAL A 192 -1.53 -12.02 4.14
C VAL A 192 -1.53 -10.50 3.98
N GLY A 193 -1.94 -9.99 2.81
CA GLY A 193 -2.08 -8.55 2.57
C GLY A 193 -3.11 -7.88 3.48
N ALA A 194 -4.19 -8.58 3.86
CA ALA A 194 -5.17 -8.06 4.80
C ALA A 194 -4.61 -7.95 6.22
N VAL A 195 -3.86 -8.97 6.67
CA VAL A 195 -3.21 -9.00 7.98
C VAL A 195 -2.13 -7.91 8.07
N LEU A 196 -1.28 -7.80 7.04
CA LEU A 196 -0.22 -6.79 6.99
C LEU A 196 -0.75 -5.36 6.87
N GLY A 197 -1.85 -5.18 6.13
CA GLY A 197 -2.49 -3.87 5.93
C GLY A 197 -3.52 -3.49 6.99
N ASN A 198 -3.76 -4.36 7.99
CA ASN A 198 -4.82 -4.20 8.98
C ASN A 198 -6.20 -3.87 8.37
N THR A 199 -6.59 -4.61 7.32
CA THR A 199 -7.87 -4.41 6.59
C THR A 199 -8.76 -5.66 6.68
N PRO A 200 -10.09 -5.53 6.50
CA PRO A 200 -11.00 -6.68 6.56
C PRO A 200 -10.67 -7.72 5.47
N VAL A 201 -10.29 -8.93 5.91
CA VAL A 201 -9.83 -10.06 5.07
C VAL A 201 -10.75 -10.32 3.88
N ARG A 202 -12.07 -10.31 4.09
CA ARG A 202 -13.06 -10.59 3.03
C ARG A 202 -12.94 -9.60 1.86
N ARG A 203 -12.72 -8.31 2.13
CA ARG A 203 -12.62 -7.29 1.07
C ARG A 203 -11.30 -7.38 0.31
N SER A 204 -10.21 -7.68 1.02
CA SER A 204 -8.89 -7.88 0.42
C SER A 204 -8.89 -9.10 -0.50
N CYS A 205 -9.31 -10.26 -0.01
CA CYS A 205 -9.37 -11.49 -0.78
C CYS A 205 -10.24 -11.35 -2.03
N LEU A 206 -11.41 -10.72 -1.89
CA LEU A 206 -12.31 -10.51 -3.02
C LEU A 206 -11.66 -9.70 -4.14
N ARG A 207 -10.95 -8.61 -3.79
CA ARG A 207 -10.26 -7.77 -4.78
C ARG A 207 -9.15 -8.53 -5.50
N VAL A 208 -8.32 -9.26 -4.75
CA VAL A 208 -7.16 -9.97 -5.29
C VAL A 208 -7.60 -11.14 -6.17
N VAL A 209 -8.56 -11.94 -5.72
CA VAL A 209 -9.06 -13.10 -6.48
C VAL A 209 -9.82 -12.66 -7.73
N ILE A 210 -10.77 -11.72 -7.61
CA ILE A 210 -11.53 -11.23 -8.78
C ILE A 210 -10.59 -10.56 -9.77
N GLY A 211 -9.69 -9.68 -9.31
CA GLY A 211 -8.73 -9.01 -10.16
C GLY A 211 -7.82 -9.99 -10.90
N GLY A 212 -7.30 -11.00 -10.19
CA GLY A 212 -6.44 -12.04 -10.77
C GLY A 212 -7.16 -12.89 -11.80
N TRP A 213 -8.38 -13.35 -11.51
CA TRP A 213 -9.20 -14.12 -12.46
C TRP A 213 -9.56 -13.31 -13.69
N MET A 214 -9.89 -12.03 -13.53
CA MET A 214 -10.20 -11.14 -14.64
C MET A 214 -8.97 -10.97 -15.55
N ALA A 215 -7.78 -10.72 -14.98
CA ALA A 215 -6.54 -10.61 -15.74
C ALA A 215 -6.26 -11.89 -16.54
N MET A 216 -6.33 -13.05 -15.89
CA MET A 216 -6.12 -14.34 -16.55
C MET A 216 -7.12 -14.61 -17.67
N ALA A 217 -8.42 -14.33 -17.44
CA ALA A 217 -9.46 -14.53 -18.43
C ALA A 217 -9.25 -13.65 -19.68
N ILE A 218 -8.87 -12.39 -19.46
CA ILE A 218 -8.56 -11.45 -20.54
C ILE A 218 -7.34 -11.94 -21.32
N THR A 219 -6.22 -12.25 -20.66
CA THR A 219 -5.01 -12.71 -21.34
C THR A 219 -5.26 -14.02 -22.10
N PHE A 220 -5.89 -15.01 -21.46
CA PHE A 220 -6.23 -16.28 -22.11
C PHE A 220 -7.14 -16.07 -23.33
N GLY A 221 -8.18 -15.25 -23.19
CA GLY A 221 -9.12 -14.94 -24.27
C GLY A 221 -8.42 -14.25 -25.45
N LEU A 222 -7.64 -13.20 -25.19
CA LEU A 222 -6.91 -12.47 -26.23
C LEU A 222 -5.90 -13.35 -26.95
N THR A 223 -5.08 -14.11 -26.23
CA THR A 223 -4.08 -14.97 -26.86
C THR A 223 -4.75 -16.09 -27.66
N LYS A 224 -5.87 -16.64 -27.18
CA LYS A 224 -6.65 -17.63 -27.93
C LYS A 224 -7.24 -17.07 -29.22
N LEU A 225 -7.73 -15.83 -29.22
CA LEU A 225 -8.24 -15.16 -30.42
C LEU A 225 -7.12 -14.95 -31.45
N ILE A 226 -5.95 -14.49 -30.99
CA ILE A 226 -4.77 -14.29 -31.85
C ILE A 226 -4.32 -15.63 -32.45
N GLY A 227 -4.19 -16.67 -31.63
CA GLY A 227 -3.81 -18.00 -32.11
C GLY A 227 -4.83 -18.63 -33.07
N SER A 228 -6.11 -18.32 -32.91
CA SER A 228 -7.16 -18.74 -33.86
C SER A 228 -7.11 -17.98 -35.19
N ALA A 229 -6.52 -16.77 -35.22
CA ALA A 229 -6.36 -15.97 -36.44
C ALA A 229 -5.13 -16.39 -37.27
N GLY A 230 -4.31 -17.34 -36.80
CA GLY A 230 -3.20 -17.94 -37.56
C GLY A 230 -1.93 -17.09 -37.67
N ILE A 231 -1.80 -16.05 -36.84
CA ILE A 231 -0.57 -15.27 -36.64
C ILE A 231 0.25 -15.80 -35.47
#